data_AF-A0A3B8YUA7-F1
#
_entry.id   AF-A0A3B8YUA7-F1
#
_cell.length_a   1.000
_cell.length_b   1.000
_cell.length_c   1.000
_cell.angle_alpha   90.00
_cell.angle_beta   90.00
_cell.angle_gamma   90.00
#
_symmetry.space_group_name_H-M   'P 1'
#
loop_
_entity.id
_entity.type
_entity.pdbx_description
1 polymer ?
#
loop_
_entity_poly.entity_id
_entity_poly.type
_entity_poly.pdbx_seq_one_letter_code
_entity_poly.pdbx_strand_id
1 'polypeptide(L)'
;MRKISLTLLLVAALEPVLADDQKASATPLEKIDRKIAAEPKYQSSAPLYGLYVLDDAHKTRVWAVLDKTSPDKKVYDVLYFDRNGNGKLTDEGERIENEQGSFELGDFVDPNSDDRHTIVKLTRNSKGSVMFGLNWKGKHRVGGGYPKVDGPYTMFGKTAAEAPIVKMVGEGAFAVQTWSAPKSLKIGNSDYRNDIKFFVGHAGIGANTFSSVMHPFLPEDVALEATLIYESTAGKKTELKTKLTSRC
;
A
#
# COMPACT_ATOMS: atom_id res chain seq x y z
N MET A 1 -31.35 3.12 14.57
CA MET A 1 -29.98 2.77 14.17
C MET A 1 -29.23 4.05 13.84
N ARG A 2 -28.14 4.33 14.56
CA ARG A 2 -27.45 5.63 14.59
C ARG A 2 -26.14 5.50 13.81
N LYS A 3 -25.92 6.34 12.79
CA LYS A 3 -24.68 6.41 12.02
C LYS A 3 -23.78 7.47 12.67
N ILE A 4 -22.55 7.11 13.05
CA ILE A 4 -21.51 8.09 13.42
C ILE A 4 -20.66 8.28 12.16
N SER A 5 -20.61 9.50 11.63
CA SER A 5 -19.65 9.89 10.59
C SER A 5 -18.42 10.45 11.29
N LEU A 6 -17.27 9.81 11.08
CA LEU A 6 -15.99 10.22 11.64
C LEU A 6 -15.27 11.11 10.63
N THR A 7 -14.97 12.36 11.00
CA THR A 7 -14.04 13.23 10.26
C THR A 7 -12.83 13.45 11.15
N LEU A 8 -11.70 12.83 10.80
CA LEU A 8 -10.45 12.98 11.53
C LEU A 8 -9.67 14.17 10.94
N LEU A 9 -9.45 15.22 11.73
CA LEU A 9 -8.48 16.26 11.42
C LEU A 9 -7.17 15.91 12.12
N LEU A 10 -6.18 15.43 11.38
CA LEU A 10 -4.83 15.31 11.89
C LEU A 10 -4.13 16.66 11.64
N VAL A 11 -4.05 17.50 12.66
CA VAL A 11 -3.26 18.74 12.58
C VAL A 11 -1.79 18.36 12.80
N ALA A 12 -1.12 17.96 11.73
CA ALA A 12 0.27 18.36 11.59
C ALA A 12 0.24 19.88 11.37
N ALA A 13 1.05 20.66 12.08
CA ALA A 13 1.11 22.10 11.91
C ALA A 13 1.33 22.43 10.41
N LEU A 14 0.25 22.78 9.73
CA LEU A 14 0.19 23.23 8.35
C LEU A 14 -0.25 24.67 8.44
N GLU A 15 0.66 25.58 8.12
CA GLU A 15 0.33 26.98 7.92
C GLU A 15 -0.78 27.10 6.85
N PRO A 16 -1.74 28.04 7.00
CA PRO A 16 -2.87 28.15 6.09
C PRO A 16 -2.39 28.66 4.73
N VAL A 17 -2.18 27.76 3.78
CA VAL A 17 -2.12 28.12 2.37
C VAL A 17 -3.55 28.41 1.93
N LEU A 18 -3.81 29.69 1.66
CA LEU A 18 -5.02 30.20 1.04
C LEU A 18 -5.36 29.36 -0.18
N ALA A 19 -6.63 28.97 -0.31
CA ALA A 19 -7.15 28.19 -1.42
C ALA A 19 -7.03 29.01 -2.72
N ASP A 20 -5.96 28.77 -3.46
CA ASP A 20 -5.85 29.12 -4.86
C ASP A 20 -6.55 28.02 -5.68
N ASP A 21 -7.24 28.40 -6.75
CA ASP A 21 -7.92 27.49 -7.70
C ASP A 21 -6.89 26.63 -8.46
N GLN A 22 -6.22 25.72 -7.74
CA GLN A 22 -5.29 24.77 -8.32
C GLN A 22 -6.08 23.74 -9.10
N LYS A 23 -6.07 23.90 -10.43
CA LYS A 23 -6.08 22.78 -11.37
C LYS A 23 -5.19 21.70 -10.76
N ALA A 24 -5.77 20.58 -10.30
CA ALA A 24 -5.03 19.53 -9.62
C ALA A 24 -3.86 19.09 -10.51
N SER A 25 -2.66 19.56 -10.20
CA SER A 25 -1.47 19.25 -10.98
C SER A 25 -1.08 17.82 -10.62
N ALA A 26 -0.91 16.98 -11.65
CA ALA A 26 -0.53 15.59 -11.42
C ALA A 26 0.71 15.50 -10.52
N THR A 27 0.61 14.68 -9.47
CA THR A 27 1.70 14.45 -8.52
C THR A 27 2.91 13.85 -9.22
N PRO A 28 4.14 13.99 -8.68
CA PRO A 28 5.31 13.34 -9.27
C PRO A 28 5.14 11.83 -9.48
N LEU A 29 4.36 11.16 -8.61
CA LEU A 29 4.06 9.74 -8.71
C LEU A 29 3.10 9.42 -9.87
N GLU A 30 2.14 10.30 -10.19
CA GLU A 30 1.24 10.15 -11.34
C GLU A 30 1.95 10.34 -12.69
N LYS A 31 3.10 11.01 -12.69
CA LYS A 31 3.91 11.28 -13.90
C LYS A 31 4.92 10.17 -14.22
N ILE A 32 4.95 9.10 -13.43
CA ILE A 32 5.83 7.95 -13.71
C ILE A 32 5.51 7.39 -15.09
N ASP A 33 6.54 7.23 -15.91
CA ASP A 33 6.43 6.50 -17.17
C ASP A 33 6.13 5.01 -16.89
N ARG A 34 5.09 4.51 -17.56
CA ARG A 34 4.53 3.17 -17.41
C ARG A 34 4.93 2.25 -18.56
N LYS A 35 6.02 2.55 -19.25
CA LYS A 35 6.58 1.69 -20.27
C LYS A 35 7.18 0.41 -19.66
N ILE A 36 6.80 -0.74 -20.22
CA ILE A 36 7.50 -2.01 -20.03
C ILE A 36 8.43 -2.19 -21.23
N ALA A 37 9.72 -2.40 -20.98
CA ALA A 37 10.75 -2.43 -22.00
C ALA A 37 10.68 -3.69 -22.88
N ALA A 38 10.40 -4.84 -22.27
CA ALA A 38 10.16 -6.10 -22.97
C ALA A 38 9.14 -6.95 -22.19
N GLU A 39 8.09 -7.39 -22.88
CA GLU A 39 7.08 -8.27 -22.31
C GLU A 39 7.23 -9.69 -22.87
N PRO A 40 7.05 -10.74 -22.04
CA PRO A 40 6.99 -12.11 -22.55
C PRO A 40 5.70 -12.33 -23.33
N LYS A 41 5.65 -13.44 -24.07
CA LYS A 41 4.38 -13.91 -24.63
C LYS A 41 3.55 -14.56 -23.53
N TYR A 42 2.58 -13.82 -23.00
CA TYR A 42 1.66 -14.33 -21.99
C TYR A 42 0.78 -15.47 -22.51
N GLN A 43 0.40 -16.37 -21.61
CA GLN A 43 -0.56 -17.44 -21.91
C GLN A 43 -2.00 -16.97 -21.65
N SER A 44 -2.21 -16.10 -20.67
CA SER A 44 -3.49 -15.44 -20.45
C SER A 44 -3.78 -14.43 -21.56
N SER A 45 -5.02 -14.39 -22.02
CA SER A 45 -5.52 -13.30 -22.86
C SER A 45 -5.76 -11.99 -22.08
N ALA A 46 -5.66 -12.03 -20.75
CA ALA A 46 -5.89 -10.90 -19.86
C ALA A 46 -4.83 -10.91 -18.72
N PRO A 47 -3.54 -10.68 -18.99
CA PRO A 47 -2.55 -10.49 -17.94
C PRO A 47 -2.95 -9.31 -17.02
N LEU A 48 -2.51 -9.36 -15.76
CA LEU A 48 -2.82 -8.31 -14.78
C LEU A 48 -1.54 -7.62 -14.32
N TYR A 49 -1.54 -6.29 -14.30
CA TYR A 49 -0.35 -5.46 -14.13
C TYR A 49 -0.38 -4.69 -12.80
N GLY A 50 0.75 -4.71 -12.09
CA GLY A 50 1.02 -3.87 -10.92
C GLY A 50 2.39 -3.23 -11.04
N LEU A 51 2.55 -2.02 -10.48
CA LEU A 51 3.80 -1.29 -10.45
C LEU A 51 4.16 -0.93 -9.02
N TYR A 52 5.38 -1.28 -8.60
CA TYR A 52 5.92 -0.93 -7.30
C TYR A 52 7.01 0.12 -7.44
N VAL A 53 7.04 1.08 -6.52
CA VAL A 53 8.08 2.11 -6.44
C VAL A 53 8.85 1.92 -5.14
N LEU A 54 10.15 1.64 -5.24
CA LEU A 54 10.99 1.22 -4.11
C LEU A 54 12.00 2.31 -3.70
N ASP A 55 11.78 3.56 -4.08
CA ASP A 55 12.59 4.70 -3.65
C ASP A 55 11.76 5.99 -3.56
N ASP A 56 12.25 6.99 -2.85
CA ASP A 56 11.54 8.27 -2.70
C ASP A 56 11.60 9.13 -3.97
N ALA A 57 12.66 8.98 -4.77
CA ALA A 57 12.84 9.68 -6.04
C ALA A 57 12.05 9.05 -7.20
N HIS A 58 11.35 7.94 -6.96
CA HIS A 58 10.55 7.19 -7.92
C HIS A 58 11.32 6.64 -9.12
N LYS A 59 12.63 6.40 -8.97
CA LYS A 59 13.50 5.84 -10.01
C LYS A 59 13.44 4.32 -10.05
N THR A 60 13.34 3.67 -8.88
CA THR A 60 13.26 2.21 -8.77
C THR A 60 11.81 1.79 -8.96
N ARG A 61 11.49 1.43 -10.20
CA ARG A 61 10.16 1.03 -10.65
C ARG A 61 10.20 -0.44 -11.01
N VAL A 62 9.39 -1.22 -10.33
CA VAL A 62 9.40 -2.69 -10.43
C VAL A 62 8.04 -3.16 -10.91
N TRP A 63 8.03 -3.74 -12.11
CA TRP A 63 6.83 -4.36 -12.67
C TRP A 63 6.55 -5.73 -12.05
N ALA A 64 5.27 -5.98 -11.80
CA ALA A 64 4.74 -7.28 -11.44
C ALA A 64 3.56 -7.59 -12.36
N VAL A 65 3.69 -8.62 -13.19
CA VAL A 65 2.64 -9.04 -14.13
C VAL A 65 2.21 -10.46 -13.82
N LEU A 66 0.94 -10.61 -13.47
CA LEU A 66 0.32 -11.91 -13.24
C LEU A 66 -0.15 -12.50 -14.57
N ASP A 67 0.22 -13.75 -14.78
CA ASP A 67 -0.16 -14.56 -15.93
C ASP A 67 -0.58 -15.97 -15.46
N LYS A 68 -0.80 -16.86 -16.42
CA LYS A 68 -1.18 -18.25 -16.20
C LYS A 68 -0.16 -19.18 -16.88
N THR A 69 -0.07 -20.41 -16.40
CA THR A 69 0.69 -21.45 -17.11
C THR A 69 -0.02 -21.96 -18.36
N SER A 70 -1.36 -21.85 -18.43
CA SER A 70 -2.15 -22.14 -19.63
C SER A 70 -3.39 -21.23 -19.74
N PRO A 71 -3.95 -21.02 -20.95
CA PRO A 71 -5.14 -20.21 -21.14
C PRO A 71 -6.36 -20.67 -20.31
N ASP A 72 -6.48 -21.99 -20.11
CA ASP A 72 -7.62 -22.63 -19.44
C ASP A 72 -7.54 -22.60 -17.90
N LYS A 73 -6.37 -22.25 -17.33
CA LYS A 73 -6.27 -22.12 -15.88
C LYS A 73 -7.17 -21.00 -15.37
N LYS A 74 -7.86 -21.27 -14.26
CA LYS A 74 -8.73 -20.29 -13.58
C LYS A 74 -7.94 -19.35 -12.67
N VAL A 75 -6.75 -19.78 -12.24
CA VAL A 75 -5.89 -19.06 -11.31
C VAL A 75 -4.71 -18.45 -12.06
N TYR A 76 -4.24 -17.30 -11.57
CA TYR A 76 -2.97 -16.73 -12.00
C TYR A 76 -1.88 -17.35 -11.15
N ASP A 77 -1.19 -18.33 -11.71
CA ASP A 77 -0.12 -19.11 -11.08
C ASP A 77 1.27 -18.73 -11.58
N VAL A 78 1.37 -17.74 -12.46
CA VAL A 78 2.64 -17.19 -12.94
C VAL A 78 2.73 -15.73 -12.54
N LEU A 79 3.90 -15.33 -12.04
CA LEU A 79 4.29 -13.95 -11.83
C LEU A 79 5.55 -13.67 -12.65
N TYR A 80 5.51 -12.65 -13.50
CA TYR A 80 6.70 -12.00 -14.04
C TYR A 80 7.02 -10.81 -13.14
N PHE A 81 8.19 -10.82 -12.51
CA PHE A 81 8.63 -9.80 -11.56
C PHE A 81 9.97 -9.22 -12.01
N ASP A 82 9.98 -7.91 -12.23
CA ASP A 82 11.14 -7.13 -12.68
C ASP A 82 12.18 -7.02 -11.55
N ARG A 83 13.11 -7.99 -11.50
CA ARG A 83 14.03 -8.14 -10.36
C ARG A 83 15.14 -7.09 -10.34
N ASN A 84 15.30 -6.34 -11.42
CA ASN A 84 16.39 -5.37 -11.59
C ASN A 84 15.89 -3.97 -11.98
N GLY A 85 14.57 -3.75 -12.03
CA GLY A 85 13.94 -2.45 -12.30
C GLY A 85 14.13 -1.93 -13.74
N ASN A 86 14.51 -2.79 -14.69
CA ASN A 86 14.81 -2.39 -16.07
C ASN A 86 13.59 -2.49 -17.02
N GLY A 87 12.48 -3.06 -16.54
CA GLY A 87 11.24 -3.29 -17.28
C GLY A 87 11.29 -4.41 -18.32
N LYS A 88 12.26 -5.32 -18.27
CA LYS A 88 12.41 -6.45 -19.22
C LYS A 88 11.99 -7.76 -18.56
N LEU A 89 10.67 -8.01 -18.59
CA LEU A 89 9.98 -9.20 -18.08
C LEU A 89 10.37 -10.53 -18.75
N THR A 90 11.31 -10.49 -19.69
CA THR A 90 11.88 -11.64 -20.41
C THR A 90 13.25 -12.06 -19.87
N ASP A 91 13.85 -11.27 -18.98
CA ASP A 91 15.16 -11.59 -18.41
C ASP A 91 15.10 -12.88 -17.55
N GLU A 92 16.25 -13.52 -17.37
CA GLU A 92 16.33 -14.77 -16.62
C GLU A 92 15.92 -14.58 -15.15
N GLY A 93 15.10 -15.48 -14.64
CA GLY A 93 14.64 -15.47 -13.24
C GLY A 93 13.45 -14.54 -12.94
N GLU A 94 12.97 -13.78 -13.92
CA GLU A 94 11.80 -12.90 -13.73
C GLU A 94 10.48 -13.67 -13.71
N ARG A 95 10.42 -14.82 -14.39
CA ARG A 95 9.26 -15.71 -14.40
C ARG A 95 9.27 -16.68 -13.22
N ILE A 96 8.20 -16.65 -12.42
CA ILE A 96 8.06 -17.43 -11.19
C ILE A 96 6.68 -18.11 -11.20
N GLU A 97 6.65 -19.41 -10.92
CA GLU A 97 5.40 -20.18 -10.83
C GLU A 97 5.05 -20.52 -9.38
N ASN A 98 3.77 -20.36 -9.02
CA ASN A 98 3.22 -20.82 -7.75
C ASN A 98 1.70 -21.00 -7.86
N GLU A 99 1.20 -22.23 -7.73
CA GLU A 99 -0.23 -22.54 -7.91
C GLU A 99 -1.14 -21.93 -6.83
N GLN A 100 -0.57 -21.58 -5.67
CA GLN A 100 -1.29 -20.97 -4.57
C GLN A 100 -1.36 -19.44 -4.66
N GLY A 101 -0.72 -18.83 -5.67
CA GLY A 101 -0.64 -17.38 -5.84
C GLY A 101 0.22 -16.70 -4.77
N SER A 102 1.13 -17.42 -4.12
CA SER A 102 2.07 -16.90 -3.13
C SER A 102 3.50 -17.02 -3.67
N PHE A 103 4.05 -15.91 -4.13
CA PHE A 103 5.36 -15.85 -4.77
C PHE A 103 6.42 -15.35 -3.78
N GLU A 104 7.36 -16.21 -3.43
CA GLU A 104 8.55 -15.86 -2.66
C GLU A 104 9.62 -15.38 -3.65
N LEU A 105 9.97 -14.10 -3.59
CA LEU A 105 10.85 -13.46 -4.57
C LEU A 105 12.32 -13.47 -4.12
N GLY A 106 12.55 -13.70 -2.81
CA GLY A 106 13.87 -13.69 -2.20
C GLY A 106 14.28 -12.28 -1.82
N ASP A 107 15.56 -11.97 -1.98
CA ASP A 107 16.08 -10.62 -1.81
C ASP A 107 15.94 -9.82 -3.10
N PHE A 108 15.75 -8.51 -2.96
CA PHE A 108 15.83 -7.54 -4.03
C PHE A 108 16.92 -6.52 -3.69
N VAL A 109 17.82 -6.27 -4.63
CA VAL A 109 18.86 -5.24 -4.50
C VAL A 109 18.43 -4.08 -5.38
N ASP A 110 18.24 -2.90 -4.78
CA ASP A 110 17.85 -1.71 -5.52
C ASP A 110 18.96 -1.31 -6.51
N PRO A 111 18.70 -1.27 -7.82
CA PRO A 111 19.70 -0.97 -8.85
C PRO A 111 20.20 0.48 -8.81
N ASN A 112 19.48 1.39 -8.14
CA ASN A 112 19.81 2.80 -8.03
C ASN A 112 20.55 3.14 -6.72
N SER A 113 20.38 2.36 -5.65
CA SER A 113 20.99 2.64 -4.34
C SER A 113 21.86 1.53 -3.76
N ASP A 114 21.87 0.34 -4.37
CA ASP A 114 22.48 -0.90 -3.84
C ASP A 114 21.87 -1.35 -2.49
N ASP A 115 20.77 -0.75 -2.04
CA ASP A 115 20.07 -1.17 -0.84
C ASP A 115 19.48 -2.57 -1.02
N ARG A 116 19.70 -3.43 -0.02
CA ARG A 116 19.16 -4.80 -0.02
C ARG A 116 17.86 -4.86 0.77
N HIS A 117 16.76 -5.12 0.07
CA HIS A 117 15.46 -5.47 0.66
C HIS A 117 15.34 -7.00 0.74
N THR A 118 14.97 -7.53 1.90
CA THR A 118 14.91 -9.00 2.11
C THR A 118 13.47 -9.48 2.26
N ILE A 119 13.25 -10.79 2.12
CA ILE A 119 11.94 -11.44 2.29
C ILE A 119 10.87 -10.75 1.42
N VAL A 120 11.21 -10.53 0.15
CA VAL A 120 10.29 -9.92 -0.81
C VAL A 120 9.26 -10.96 -1.22
N LYS A 121 7.98 -10.61 -1.06
CA LYS A 121 6.86 -11.53 -1.26
C LYS A 121 5.68 -10.83 -1.90
N LEU A 122 5.04 -11.52 -2.84
CA LEU A 122 3.76 -11.13 -3.43
C LEU A 122 2.74 -12.25 -3.20
N THR A 123 1.59 -11.91 -2.64
CA THR A 123 0.48 -12.87 -2.46
C THR A 123 -0.78 -12.34 -3.12
N ARG A 124 -1.38 -13.17 -3.97
CA ARG A 124 -2.71 -12.96 -4.55
C ARG A 124 -3.70 -13.92 -3.90
N ASN A 125 -4.78 -13.39 -3.33
CA ASN A 125 -5.82 -14.25 -2.76
C ASN A 125 -6.81 -14.75 -3.82
N SER A 126 -7.72 -15.65 -3.42
CA SER A 126 -8.76 -16.22 -4.29
C SER A 126 -9.75 -15.19 -4.85
N LYS A 127 -9.89 -14.03 -4.18
CA LYS A 127 -10.72 -12.90 -4.66
C LYS A 127 -9.97 -11.99 -5.65
N GLY A 128 -8.70 -12.26 -5.90
CA GLY A 128 -7.86 -11.59 -6.88
C GLY A 128 -7.13 -10.35 -6.39
N SER A 129 -7.23 -10.00 -5.11
CA SER A 129 -6.48 -8.87 -4.55
C SER A 129 -5.07 -9.29 -4.16
N VAL A 130 -4.12 -8.38 -4.31
CA VAL A 130 -2.68 -8.58 -4.15
C VAL A 130 -2.17 -7.82 -2.94
N MET A 131 -1.39 -8.51 -2.12
CA MET A 131 -0.55 -7.93 -1.06
C MET A 131 0.91 -8.08 -1.49
N PHE A 132 1.68 -7.02 -1.33
CA PHE A 132 3.12 -7.05 -1.54
C PHE A 132 3.84 -6.62 -0.28
N GLY A 133 4.94 -7.29 0.06
CA GLY A 133 5.71 -6.96 1.24
C GLY A 133 7.17 -7.30 1.10
N LEU A 134 7.98 -6.60 1.89
CA LEU A 134 9.41 -6.78 2.01
C LEU A 134 9.89 -6.32 3.38
N ASN A 135 11.11 -6.67 3.75
CA ASN A 135 11.85 -6.01 4.81
C ASN A 135 12.72 -4.92 4.19
N TRP A 136 12.38 -3.67 4.46
CA TRP A 136 13.09 -2.50 3.98
C TRP A 136 14.49 -2.47 4.58
N LYS A 137 15.53 -2.55 3.72
CA LYS A 137 16.94 -2.59 4.11
C LYS A 137 17.24 -3.71 5.13
N GLY A 138 16.47 -4.79 5.10
CA GLY A 138 16.53 -5.90 6.07
C GLY A 138 16.09 -5.57 7.50
N LYS A 139 15.51 -4.38 7.74
CA LYS A 139 15.21 -3.88 9.09
C LYS A 139 13.72 -3.90 9.42
N HIS A 140 12.93 -3.13 8.67
CA HIS A 140 11.53 -2.89 8.98
C HIS A 140 10.65 -3.52 7.92
N ARG A 141 9.60 -4.24 8.35
CA ARG A 141 8.65 -4.82 7.40
C ARG A 141 7.83 -3.70 6.78
N VAL A 142 7.77 -3.64 5.47
CA VAL A 142 6.85 -2.77 4.72
C VAL A 142 5.91 -3.68 3.96
N GLY A 143 4.62 -3.46 4.13
CA GLY A 143 3.56 -4.24 3.47
C GLY A 143 2.56 -3.30 2.84
N GLY A 144 2.00 -3.64 1.70
CA GLY A 144 1.15 -2.70 1.00
C GLY A 144 0.09 -3.29 0.10
N GLY A 145 -0.79 -2.38 -0.26
CA GLY A 145 -2.04 -2.64 -0.92
C GLY A 145 -3.24 -2.53 0.00
N TYR A 146 -3.13 -1.74 1.06
CA TYR A 146 -4.21 -1.56 2.02
C TYR A 146 -5.30 -0.63 1.48
N PRO A 147 -6.58 -1.00 1.63
CA PRO A 147 -7.70 -0.14 1.30
C PRO A 147 -7.88 0.95 2.37
N LYS A 148 -8.49 2.08 1.98
CA LYS A 148 -8.80 3.20 2.89
C LYS A 148 -9.93 2.88 3.88
N VAL A 149 -10.76 1.92 3.52
CA VAL A 149 -11.88 1.38 4.30
C VAL A 149 -11.90 -0.14 4.12
N ASP A 150 -12.62 -0.88 4.96
CA ASP A 150 -12.76 -2.33 4.84
C ASP A 150 -13.02 -2.75 3.38
N GLY A 151 -12.14 -3.60 2.84
CA GLY A 151 -12.16 -3.93 1.42
C GLY A 151 -11.06 -4.91 1.02
N PRO A 152 -10.98 -5.27 -0.28
CA PRO A 152 -9.89 -6.06 -0.80
C PRO A 152 -8.57 -5.29 -0.72
N TYR A 153 -7.45 -6.01 -0.83
CA TYR A 153 -6.16 -5.35 -1.09
C TYR A 153 -6.12 -4.74 -2.50
N THR A 154 -4.95 -4.32 -2.98
CA THR A 154 -4.78 -3.81 -4.34
C THR A 154 -5.31 -4.79 -5.38
N MET A 155 -6.00 -4.27 -6.40
CA MET A 155 -6.33 -5.05 -7.61
C MET A 155 -5.39 -4.61 -8.72
N PHE A 156 -4.70 -5.56 -9.35
CA PHE A 156 -3.86 -5.26 -10.52
C PHE A 156 -4.72 -4.81 -11.71
N GLY A 157 -4.18 -3.88 -12.50
CA GLY A 157 -4.83 -3.30 -13.67
C GLY A 157 -4.84 -4.27 -14.86
N LYS A 158 -5.70 -4.03 -15.85
CA LYS A 158 -5.79 -4.90 -17.05
C LYS A 158 -4.74 -4.55 -18.11
N THR A 159 -4.09 -3.41 -17.96
CA THR A 159 -3.02 -2.91 -18.82
C THR A 159 -1.95 -2.23 -17.97
N ALA A 160 -0.75 -2.04 -18.51
CA ALA A 160 0.30 -1.26 -17.84
C ALA A 160 -0.16 0.19 -17.51
N ALA A 161 -0.96 0.80 -18.39
CA ALA A 161 -1.52 2.13 -18.17
C ALA A 161 -2.51 2.18 -16.98
N GLU A 162 -3.23 1.10 -16.73
CA GLU A 162 -4.19 0.98 -15.62
C GLU A 162 -3.56 0.44 -14.32
N ALA A 163 -2.28 0.04 -14.35
CA ALA A 163 -1.64 -0.57 -13.20
C ALA A 163 -1.71 0.34 -11.95
N PRO A 164 -2.10 -0.17 -10.78
CA PRO A 164 -1.92 0.57 -9.54
C PRO A 164 -0.42 0.79 -9.29
N ILE A 165 -0.08 1.94 -8.72
CA ILE A 165 1.28 2.22 -8.25
C ILE A 165 1.27 2.10 -6.74
N VAL A 166 2.02 1.17 -6.17
CA VAL A 166 2.20 1.02 -4.72
C VAL A 166 3.60 1.50 -4.36
N LYS A 167 3.70 2.58 -3.58
CA LYS A 167 4.98 3.09 -3.07
C LYS A 167 5.42 2.25 -1.87
N MET A 168 6.47 1.46 -2.00
CA MET A 168 6.96 0.50 -1.01
C MET A 168 8.23 1.01 -0.34
N VAL A 169 8.12 2.13 0.36
CA VAL A 169 9.26 2.81 0.99
C VAL A 169 9.14 2.74 2.51
N GLY A 170 10.22 2.34 3.19
CA GLY A 170 10.25 2.16 4.64
C GLY A 170 10.78 3.37 5.43
N GLU A 171 10.97 4.50 4.77
CA GLU A 171 11.55 5.73 5.33
C GLU A 171 10.90 6.98 4.71
N GLY A 172 11.37 8.16 5.12
CA GLY A 172 10.88 9.45 4.65
C GLY A 172 9.64 9.95 5.39
N ALA A 173 8.98 10.95 4.81
CA ALA A 173 7.77 11.53 5.38
C ALA A 173 6.58 10.59 5.17
N PHE A 174 6.05 10.04 6.26
CA PHE A 174 4.91 9.13 6.20
C PHE A 174 3.57 9.87 6.19
N ALA A 175 2.62 9.31 5.46
CA ALA A 175 1.21 9.58 5.56
C ALA A 175 0.54 8.64 6.58
N VAL A 176 -0.69 8.98 6.97
CA VAL A 176 -1.53 8.18 7.86
C VAL A 176 -2.80 7.79 7.10
N GLN A 177 -3.22 6.53 7.25
CA GLN A 177 -4.50 6.04 6.72
C GLN A 177 -5.24 5.23 7.77
N THR A 178 -6.56 5.40 7.86
CA THR A 178 -7.39 4.54 8.70
C THR A 178 -7.30 3.09 8.21
N TRP A 179 -6.91 2.19 9.10
CA TRP A 179 -6.96 0.75 8.85
C TRP A 179 -8.34 0.21 9.18
N SER A 180 -8.83 0.53 10.37
CA SER A 180 -10.15 0.11 10.84
C SER A 180 -10.71 1.16 11.78
N ALA A 181 -11.99 1.47 11.62
CA ALA A 181 -12.72 2.30 12.56
C ALA A 181 -14.16 1.79 12.63
N PRO A 182 -14.71 1.56 13.83
CA PRO A 182 -16.10 1.17 13.95
C PRO A 182 -17.01 2.30 13.47
N LYS A 183 -18.16 1.92 12.88
CA LYS A 183 -19.22 2.87 12.49
C LYS A 183 -19.78 3.66 13.67
N SER A 184 -19.57 3.18 14.89
CA SER A 184 -19.86 3.92 16.10
C SER A 184 -18.97 3.47 17.24
N LEU A 185 -18.42 4.44 17.97
CA LEU A 185 -17.65 4.19 19.18
C LEU A 185 -18.57 4.15 20.39
N LYS A 186 -18.34 3.18 21.27
CA LYS A 186 -19.02 3.06 22.56
C LYS A 186 -18.08 3.53 23.67
N ILE A 187 -18.46 4.57 24.39
CA ILE A 187 -17.69 5.07 25.54
C ILE A 187 -17.61 3.98 26.61
N GLY A 188 -16.43 3.79 27.20
CA GLY A 188 -16.18 2.80 28.26
C GLY A 188 -16.08 1.35 27.78
N ASN A 189 -16.09 1.09 26.48
CA ASN A 189 -15.94 -0.25 25.93
C ASN A 189 -14.50 -0.49 25.47
N SER A 190 -13.84 -1.51 26.03
CA SER A 190 -12.46 -1.91 25.76
C SER A 190 -12.33 -3.07 24.76
N ASP A 191 -13.41 -3.49 24.09
CA ASP A 191 -13.34 -4.46 22.98
C ASP A 191 -12.48 -3.87 21.86
N TYR A 192 -11.50 -4.62 21.35
CA TYR A 192 -10.60 -4.18 20.28
C TYR A 192 -11.34 -3.79 18.98
N ARG A 193 -12.59 -4.23 18.82
CA ARG A 193 -13.49 -3.83 17.71
C ARG A 193 -14.02 -2.41 17.88
N ASN A 194 -13.87 -1.84 19.07
CA ASN A 194 -14.18 -0.47 19.43
C ASN A 194 -12.95 0.46 19.28
N ASP A 195 -11.80 -0.06 18.81
CA ASP A 195 -10.60 0.73 18.57
C ASP A 195 -10.70 1.47 17.22
N ILE A 196 -10.08 2.65 17.15
CA ILE A 196 -9.68 3.23 15.87
C ILE A 196 -8.22 2.86 15.63
N LYS A 197 -7.94 2.26 14.47
CA LYS A 197 -6.61 1.82 14.08
C LYS A 197 -6.17 2.54 12.81
N PHE A 198 -4.90 2.92 12.78
CA PHE A 198 -4.29 3.61 11.65
C PHE A 198 -3.03 2.89 11.20
N PHE A 199 -2.78 2.93 9.90
CA PHE A 199 -1.48 2.67 9.31
C PHE A 199 -0.67 3.95 9.21
N VAL A 200 0.65 3.79 9.24
CA VAL A 200 1.61 4.83 8.90
C VAL A 200 2.48 4.29 7.77
N GLY A 201 2.65 5.07 6.71
CA GLY A 201 3.41 4.66 5.54
C GLY A 201 3.16 5.58 4.35
N HIS A 202 2.97 5.03 3.15
CA HIS A 202 2.91 5.83 1.91
C HIS A 202 1.64 5.57 1.11
N ALA A 203 1.06 6.65 0.59
CA ALA A 203 -0.01 6.56 -0.40
C ALA A 203 0.58 6.24 -1.78
N GLY A 204 -0.11 5.35 -2.51
CA GLY A 204 0.17 5.07 -3.92
C GLY A 204 -0.79 5.78 -4.87
N ILE A 205 -0.81 5.35 -6.14
CA ILE A 205 -1.77 5.80 -7.16
C ILE A 205 -2.74 4.67 -7.48
N GLY A 206 -4.04 4.97 -7.37
CA GLY A 206 -5.12 4.02 -7.59
C GLY A 206 -5.72 3.50 -6.28
N ALA A 207 -6.82 2.75 -6.40
CA ALA A 207 -7.54 2.24 -5.25
C ALA A 207 -6.70 1.20 -4.49
N ASN A 208 -6.76 1.28 -3.15
CA ASN A 208 -6.17 0.31 -2.23
C ASN A 208 -4.66 0.14 -2.43
N THR A 209 -3.92 1.24 -2.52
CA THR A 209 -2.47 1.24 -2.80
C THR A 209 -1.62 1.73 -1.63
N PHE A 210 -2.21 1.92 -0.45
CA PHE A 210 -1.46 2.36 0.72
C PHE A 210 -0.51 1.25 1.17
N SER A 211 0.75 1.60 1.43
CA SER A 211 1.71 0.74 2.10
C SER A 211 1.92 1.23 3.53
N SER A 212 2.08 0.30 4.46
CA SER A 212 2.38 0.58 5.85
C SER A 212 3.77 0.07 6.16
N VAL A 213 4.52 0.86 6.94
CA VAL A 213 5.62 0.32 7.72
C VAL A 213 5.00 -0.41 8.92
N MET A 214 5.32 -1.70 9.04
CA MET A 214 4.87 -2.60 10.09
C MET A 214 6.00 -2.78 11.09
N HIS A 215 5.68 -3.18 12.33
CA HIS A 215 6.62 -3.23 13.48
C HIS A 215 6.89 -1.83 14.06
N PRO A 216 7.24 -1.66 15.36
CA PRO A 216 7.49 -0.35 15.95
C PRO A 216 8.56 0.43 15.17
N PHE A 217 8.10 1.24 14.21
CA PHE A 217 8.90 2.17 13.43
C PHE A 217 9.15 3.44 14.25
N LEU A 218 8.21 3.77 15.14
CA LEU A 218 8.42 4.80 16.14
C LEU A 218 9.18 4.20 17.32
N PRO A 219 10.16 4.93 17.86
CA PRO A 219 10.71 4.64 19.18
C PRO A 219 9.61 4.60 20.26
N GLU A 220 9.77 3.78 21.29
CA GLU A 220 8.76 3.61 22.36
C GLU A 220 8.54 4.88 23.19
N ASP A 221 9.58 5.71 23.31
CA ASP A 221 9.61 6.99 24.02
C ASP A 221 8.93 8.13 23.25
N VAL A 222 8.62 7.95 21.97
CA VAL A 222 7.82 8.91 21.21
C VAL A 222 6.35 8.78 21.59
N ALA A 223 5.84 9.80 22.31
CA ALA A 223 4.43 9.93 22.61
C ALA A 223 3.65 10.36 21.36
N LEU A 224 2.73 9.52 20.90
CA LEU A 224 1.75 9.88 19.88
C LEU A 224 0.49 10.42 20.56
N GLU A 225 0.13 11.65 20.23
CA GLU A 225 -1.12 12.26 20.67
C GLU A 225 -2.10 12.31 19.50
N ALA A 226 -3.35 11.96 19.76
CA ALA A 226 -4.44 11.98 18.80
C ALA A 226 -5.58 12.85 19.34
N THR A 227 -6.15 13.65 18.45
CA THR A 227 -7.35 14.42 18.74
C THR A 227 -8.52 13.82 17.98
N LEU A 228 -9.46 13.23 18.71
CA LEU A 228 -10.70 12.69 18.16
C LEU A 228 -11.78 13.76 18.20
N ILE A 229 -12.23 14.21 17.04
CA ILE A 229 -13.39 15.10 16.90
C ILE A 229 -14.60 14.24 16.56
N TYR A 230 -15.65 14.32 17.36
CA TYR A 230 -16.84 13.49 17.19
C TYR A 230 -18.12 14.22 17.58
N GLU A 231 -19.25 13.74 17.06
CA GLU A 231 -20.58 14.18 17.48
C GLU A 231 -21.18 13.09 18.37
N SER A 232 -21.59 13.49 19.58
CA SER A 232 -22.28 12.60 20.50
C SER A 232 -23.69 12.25 20.00
N THR A 233 -24.31 11.21 20.55
CA THR A 233 -25.69 10.86 20.20
C THR A 233 -26.72 11.92 20.59
N ALA A 234 -26.33 12.92 21.38
CA ALA A 234 -27.14 14.08 21.72
C ALA A 234 -26.96 15.27 20.74
N GLY A 235 -26.22 15.08 19.64
CA GLY A 235 -25.95 16.12 18.63
C GLY A 235 -24.87 17.13 19.03
N LYS A 236 -24.25 16.97 20.21
CA LYS A 236 -23.16 17.84 20.65
C LYS A 236 -21.84 17.41 20.02
N LYS A 237 -21.21 18.31 19.26
CA LYS A 237 -19.81 18.18 18.81
C LYS A 237 -18.86 18.33 19.98
N THR A 238 -17.92 17.41 20.10
CA THR A 238 -16.95 17.31 21.20
C THR A 238 -15.59 16.88 20.65
N GLU A 239 -14.55 17.18 21.41
CA GLU A 239 -13.17 16.78 21.17
C GLU A 239 -12.68 15.90 22.32
N LEU A 240 -11.96 14.83 22.00
CA LEU A 240 -11.23 14.01 22.95
C LEU A 240 -9.76 13.96 22.53
N LYS A 241 -8.88 14.51 23.37
CA LYS A 241 -7.44 14.31 23.25
C LYS A 241 -7.06 13.01 23.96
N THR A 242 -6.35 12.14 23.27
CA THR A 242 -5.87 10.87 23.81
C THR A 242 -4.45 10.63 23.36
N LYS A 243 -3.72 9.80 24.12
CA LYS A 243 -2.44 9.25 23.66
C LYS A 243 -2.68 7.92 22.97
N LEU A 244 -1.72 7.50 22.13
CA LEU A 244 -1.69 6.15 21.60
C LEU A 244 -1.64 5.16 22.78
N THR A 245 -2.61 4.25 22.81
CA THR A 245 -2.76 3.28 23.90
C THR A 245 -2.07 1.95 23.60
N SER A 246 -1.86 1.62 22.33
CA SER A 246 -1.21 0.39 21.90
C SER A 246 -0.54 0.54 20.53
N ARG A 247 0.51 -0.24 20.29
CA ARG A 247 1.19 -0.40 19.00
C ARG A 247 0.87 -1.80 18.47
N CYS A 248 0.46 -1.89 17.21
CA CYS A 248 0.08 -3.15 16.54
C CYS A 248 1.21 -3.63 15.63
#